data_AF-A0AA87XPE6-F1
#
_entry.id   AF-A0AA87XPE6-F1
#
_cell.length_a   1.000
_cell.length_b   1.000
_cell.length_c   1.000
_cell.angle_alpha   90.00
_cell.angle_beta   90.00
_cell.angle_gamma   90.00
#
_symmetry.space_group_name_H-M   'P 1'
#
loop_
_entity.id
_entity.type
_entity.pdbx_description
1 polymer ?
#
loop_
_entity_poly.entity_id
_entity_poly.type
_entity_poly.pdbx_seq_one_letter_code
_entity_poly.pdbx_strand_id
1 'polypeptide(L)'
;MTASIAALFRQREDTAEAGFPEYPGTMRDPQGNAQRYGEYLHLLLERRRTLAADLRPHKVGHKPESRLRTLNMRLYDDPHYLVYLHAAGAGIAELEAEAARCMASLDEDSRYVREHGGEEWRGVHALAGHDRVAFGFAAIALLLVADGGLVKTFHRLVSPQYDSRNQLLDVLVKAFDPAQPVGATYAWHGASRPWTEPLLRALALPAQERPAALAAYMEKWTRLMRPHGWKPDLDTAAGKDPLFSDFAFEVALAVCGWDIDDSAFAGHPYYPRELVRHYRSTLRHGRDAWRAAGAGAGVAIHAPPLPVRSSLAASGRTGLARWIELASDGDQQATDAALAMIEGADPVDLHELVEALEEARLGIAADLKDDDSVAAQIHMLGEARALDDFTEPDGPPAGIDRCMALLCTWNDWLAERAYRLVPIDLGDDAWHAVVVRRECLEELRNLSGSLGIPLARPAELYHLE
;
A
#
# COMPACT_ATOMS: atom_id res chain seq x y z
N MET A 1 11.01 -35.84 -17.20
CA MET A 1 9.75 -36.62 -17.16
C MET A 1 8.60 -35.63 -17.21
N THR A 2 8.03 -35.46 -18.40
CA THR A 2 6.99 -34.50 -18.74
C THR A 2 5.62 -35.11 -18.43
N ALA A 3 5.11 -34.86 -17.22
CA ALA A 3 3.68 -35.00 -16.97
C ALA A 3 2.98 -33.78 -17.61
N SER A 4 2.04 -34.05 -18.52
CA SER A 4 1.26 -33.00 -19.20
C SER A 4 0.47 -32.18 -18.19
N ILE A 5 0.55 -30.85 -18.27
CA ILE A 5 -0.21 -29.87 -17.47
C ILE A 5 -1.71 -30.21 -17.45
N ALA A 6 -2.24 -30.85 -18.51
CA ALA A 6 -3.62 -31.33 -18.59
C ALA A 6 -3.96 -32.51 -17.64
N ALA A 7 -2.98 -33.16 -17.02
CA ALA A 7 -3.18 -34.18 -16.00
C ALA A 7 -3.33 -33.57 -14.59
N LEU A 8 -2.64 -32.45 -14.33
CA LEU A 8 -2.78 -31.67 -13.09
C LEU A 8 -4.15 -30.98 -12.99
N PHE A 9 -4.72 -30.53 -14.12
CA PHE A 9 -6.06 -29.96 -14.16
C PHE A 9 -7.16 -31.01 -13.87
N ARG A 10 -7.04 -32.23 -14.38
CA ARG A 10 -8.04 -33.29 -14.18
C ARG A 10 -8.08 -33.85 -12.77
N GLN A 11 -6.93 -33.92 -12.08
CA GLN A 11 -6.87 -34.53 -10.75
C GLN A 11 -7.52 -33.68 -9.64
N ARG A 12 -7.88 -32.41 -9.92
CA ARG A 12 -8.61 -31.52 -9.00
C ARG A 12 -10.08 -31.28 -9.37
N GLU A 13 -10.51 -31.61 -10.59
CA GLU A 13 -11.92 -31.52 -10.99
C GLU A 13 -12.82 -32.55 -10.24
N ASP A 14 -12.26 -33.70 -9.86
CA ASP A 14 -12.99 -34.79 -9.17
C ASP A 14 -13.19 -34.59 -7.65
N THR A 15 -12.75 -33.46 -7.07
CA THR A 15 -12.96 -33.15 -5.63
C THR A 15 -14.16 -32.24 -5.36
N ALA A 16 -14.93 -31.88 -6.39
CA ALA A 16 -16.00 -30.88 -6.33
C ALA A 16 -17.38 -31.38 -5.83
N GLU A 17 -17.43 -32.48 -5.07
CA GLU A 17 -18.58 -32.82 -4.21
C GLU A 17 -18.28 -32.65 -2.71
N ALA A 18 -17.03 -32.35 -2.34
CA ALA A 18 -16.69 -32.00 -0.96
C ALA A 18 -17.00 -30.51 -0.75
N GLY A 19 -17.55 -30.16 0.42
CA GLY A 19 -17.90 -28.79 0.82
C GLY A 19 -16.74 -27.80 0.78
N PHE A 20 -16.97 -26.59 1.31
CA PHE A 20 -15.97 -25.52 1.42
C PHE A 20 -14.58 -26.09 1.72
N PRO A 21 -13.49 -25.64 1.04
CA PRO A 21 -12.16 -26.04 1.43
C PRO A 21 -11.97 -25.62 2.89
N GLU A 22 -12.15 -26.57 3.81
CA GLU A 22 -11.82 -26.41 5.21
C GLU A 22 -10.30 -26.33 5.22
N TYR A 23 -9.75 -25.12 5.26
CA TYR A 23 -8.33 -24.93 5.52
C TYR A 23 -8.10 -25.39 6.97
N PRO A 24 -7.45 -26.54 7.19
CA PRO A 24 -7.35 -27.13 8.53
C PRO A 24 -6.23 -26.49 9.38
N GLY A 25 -5.71 -25.34 8.94
CA GLY A 25 -4.66 -24.58 9.62
C GLY A 25 -5.23 -23.42 10.42
N THR A 26 -4.56 -23.06 11.51
CA THR A 26 -4.75 -21.75 12.13
C THR A 26 -4.52 -20.67 11.08
N MET A 27 -5.49 -19.80 10.84
CA MET A 27 -5.32 -18.65 9.96
C MET A 27 -4.08 -17.86 10.33
N ARG A 28 -3.43 -17.26 9.32
CA ARG A 28 -2.31 -16.34 9.56
C ARG A 28 -2.79 -14.95 9.92
N ASP A 29 -3.91 -14.51 9.34
CA ASP A 29 -4.53 -13.25 9.70
C ASP A 29 -5.08 -13.35 11.14
N PRO A 30 -4.51 -12.60 12.10
CA PRO A 30 -4.93 -12.64 13.50
C PRO A 30 -6.35 -12.14 13.72
N GLN A 31 -6.83 -11.27 12.81
CA GLN A 31 -8.16 -10.67 12.86
C GLN A 31 -9.12 -11.32 11.87
N GLY A 32 -8.66 -12.36 11.17
CA GLY A 32 -9.39 -12.98 10.07
C GLY A 32 -10.62 -13.74 10.54
N ASN A 33 -11.51 -14.01 9.57
CA ASN A 33 -12.64 -14.92 9.74
C ASN A 33 -12.56 -16.03 8.70
N ALA A 34 -12.29 -17.26 9.15
CA ALA A 34 -12.02 -18.40 8.27
C ALA A 34 -13.17 -18.68 7.31
N GLN A 35 -14.41 -18.52 7.76
CA GLN A 35 -15.57 -18.68 6.90
C GLN A 35 -15.58 -17.64 5.78
N ARG A 36 -15.32 -16.37 6.10
CA ARG A 36 -15.34 -15.27 5.13
C ARG A 36 -14.18 -15.35 4.13
N TYR A 37 -13.00 -15.74 4.59
CA TYR A 37 -11.89 -16.08 3.70
C TYR A 37 -12.25 -17.24 2.77
N GLY A 38 -12.89 -18.29 3.29
CA GLY A 38 -13.38 -19.41 2.48
C GLY A 38 -14.39 -18.98 1.41
N GLU A 39 -15.39 -18.16 1.78
CA GLU A 39 -16.36 -17.57 0.85
C GLU A 39 -15.67 -16.74 -0.24
N TYR A 40 -14.72 -15.89 0.14
CA TYR A 40 -14.02 -15.00 -0.79
C TYR A 40 -13.08 -15.76 -1.73
N LEU A 41 -12.30 -16.71 -1.21
CA LEU A 41 -11.44 -17.58 -2.02
C LEU A 41 -12.29 -18.41 -3.00
N HIS A 42 -13.46 -18.90 -2.56
CA HIS A 42 -14.40 -19.59 -3.44
C HIS A 42 -14.89 -18.68 -4.57
N LEU A 43 -15.31 -17.46 -4.25
CA LEU A 43 -15.73 -16.46 -5.24
C LEU A 43 -14.63 -16.18 -6.28
N LEU A 44 -13.38 -15.99 -5.83
CA LEU A 44 -12.24 -15.79 -6.72
C LEU A 44 -11.97 -17.02 -7.60
N LEU A 45 -12.11 -18.24 -7.06
CA LEU A 45 -11.98 -19.48 -7.84
C LEU A 45 -13.08 -19.63 -8.88
N GLU A 46 -14.33 -19.34 -8.53
CA GLU A 46 -15.45 -19.35 -9.47
C GLU A 46 -15.28 -18.30 -10.57
N ARG A 47 -14.84 -17.10 -10.19
CA ARG A 47 -14.53 -16.04 -11.15
C ARG A 47 -13.42 -16.49 -12.08
N ARG A 48 -12.32 -17.04 -11.57
CA ARG A 48 -11.22 -17.60 -12.38
C ARG A 48 -11.68 -18.70 -13.33
N ARG A 49 -12.55 -19.61 -12.88
CA ARG A 49 -13.15 -20.65 -13.75
C ARG A 49 -13.98 -20.03 -14.87
N THR A 50 -14.76 -19.01 -14.56
CA THR A 50 -15.56 -18.25 -15.53
C THR A 50 -14.67 -17.53 -16.54
N LEU A 51 -13.65 -16.80 -16.07
CA LEU A 51 -12.67 -16.12 -16.93
C LEU A 51 -11.94 -17.13 -17.84
N ALA A 52 -11.50 -18.27 -17.30
CA ALA A 52 -10.87 -19.33 -18.09
C ALA A 52 -11.83 -19.92 -19.14
N ALA A 53 -13.12 -20.04 -18.83
CA ALA A 53 -14.13 -20.48 -19.79
C ALA A 53 -14.32 -19.48 -20.93
N ASP A 54 -14.29 -18.18 -20.62
CA ASP A 54 -14.43 -17.08 -21.58
C ASP A 54 -13.21 -16.92 -22.50
N LEU A 55 -12.03 -17.32 -22.03
CA LEU A 55 -10.78 -17.30 -22.81
C LEU A 55 -10.64 -18.49 -23.77
N ARG A 56 -11.58 -19.45 -23.79
CA ARG A 56 -11.50 -20.60 -24.69
C ARG A 56 -11.65 -20.18 -26.17
N PRO A 57 -10.78 -20.68 -27.08
CA PRO A 57 -10.69 -20.23 -28.47
C PRO A 57 -11.92 -20.51 -29.36
N HIS A 58 -12.93 -21.21 -28.85
CA HIS A 58 -14.12 -21.63 -29.61
C HIS A 58 -15.43 -20.91 -29.22
N LYS A 59 -15.37 -19.87 -28.36
CA LYS A 59 -16.56 -19.07 -28.06
C LYS A 59 -16.86 -18.13 -29.24
N VAL A 60 -17.64 -18.64 -30.21
CA VAL A 60 -18.09 -17.89 -31.39
C VAL A 60 -18.73 -16.56 -30.93
N GLY A 61 -18.16 -15.44 -31.36
CA GLY A 61 -18.66 -14.09 -31.04
C GLY A 61 -17.95 -13.34 -29.91
N HIS A 62 -16.86 -13.86 -29.32
CA HIS A 62 -16.07 -13.08 -28.36
C HIS A 62 -15.41 -11.88 -29.05
N LYS A 63 -15.92 -10.68 -28.78
CA LYS A 63 -15.28 -9.43 -29.23
C LYS A 63 -13.92 -9.28 -28.53
N PRO A 64 -12.87 -8.76 -29.21
CA PRO A 64 -11.56 -8.49 -28.61
C PRO A 64 -11.64 -7.70 -27.30
N GLU A 65 -12.53 -6.71 -27.22
CA GLU A 65 -12.82 -5.89 -26.03
C GLU A 65 -13.23 -6.74 -24.81
N SER A 66 -14.09 -7.74 -24.99
CA SER A 66 -14.52 -8.63 -23.91
C SER A 66 -13.38 -9.50 -23.41
N ARG A 67 -12.47 -9.93 -24.30
CA ARG A 67 -11.27 -10.68 -23.93
C ARG A 67 -10.28 -9.80 -23.17
N LEU A 68 -10.05 -8.57 -23.60
CA LEU A 68 -9.19 -7.60 -22.91
C LEU A 68 -9.66 -7.35 -21.47
N ARG A 69 -10.96 -7.07 -21.29
CA ARG A 69 -11.54 -6.88 -19.96
C ARG A 69 -11.40 -8.12 -19.07
N THR A 70 -11.62 -9.31 -19.64
CA THR A 70 -11.46 -10.60 -18.94
C THR A 70 -10.03 -10.81 -18.45
N LEU A 71 -9.04 -10.55 -19.31
CA LEU A 71 -7.63 -10.66 -18.96
C LEU A 71 -7.22 -9.61 -17.92
N ASN A 72 -7.70 -8.37 -18.06
CA ASN A 72 -7.43 -7.32 -17.08
C ASN A 72 -7.99 -7.67 -15.69
N MET A 73 -9.19 -8.25 -15.61
CA MET A 73 -9.72 -8.74 -14.33
C MET A 73 -8.83 -9.84 -13.74
N ARG A 74 -8.29 -10.75 -14.56
CA ARG A 74 -7.37 -11.78 -14.08
C ARG A 74 -6.03 -11.19 -13.59
N LEU A 75 -5.54 -10.12 -14.23
CA LEU A 75 -4.35 -9.39 -13.75
C LEU A 75 -4.55 -8.84 -12.33
N TYR A 76 -5.77 -8.47 -11.98
CA TYR A 76 -6.13 -8.03 -10.63
C TYR A 76 -6.38 -9.21 -9.69
N ASP A 77 -7.21 -10.19 -10.07
CA ASP A 77 -7.65 -11.27 -9.19
C ASP A 77 -6.52 -12.24 -8.79
N ASP A 78 -5.54 -12.50 -9.68
CA ASP A 78 -4.49 -13.50 -9.43
C ASP A 78 -3.53 -13.13 -8.30
N PRO A 79 -3.01 -11.88 -8.23
CA PRO A 79 -2.26 -11.39 -7.07
C PRO A 79 -3.06 -11.45 -5.78
N HIS A 80 -4.31 -10.98 -5.80
CA HIS A 80 -5.20 -10.99 -4.64
C HIS A 80 -5.36 -12.41 -4.10
N TYR A 81 -5.72 -13.36 -4.97
CA TYR A 81 -5.93 -14.74 -4.54
C TYR A 81 -4.72 -15.33 -3.81
N LEU A 82 -3.49 -15.10 -4.30
CA LEU A 82 -2.29 -15.63 -3.65
C LEU A 82 -2.08 -15.02 -2.25
N VAL A 83 -2.31 -13.73 -2.11
CA VAL A 83 -2.19 -13.02 -0.82
C VAL A 83 -3.28 -13.47 0.16
N TYR A 84 -4.53 -13.59 -0.29
CA TYR A 84 -5.62 -14.16 0.52
C TYR A 84 -5.39 -15.62 0.90
N LEU A 85 -4.80 -16.40 0.01
CA LEU A 85 -4.45 -17.80 0.27
C LEU A 85 -3.37 -17.90 1.36
N HIS A 86 -2.40 -16.98 1.36
CA HIS A 86 -1.42 -16.85 2.45
C HIS A 86 -2.10 -16.49 3.77
N ALA A 87 -2.92 -15.44 3.79
CA ALA A 87 -3.66 -14.99 4.97
C ALA A 87 -4.56 -16.09 5.57
N ALA A 88 -5.22 -16.88 4.71
CA ALA A 88 -6.07 -18.02 5.10
C ALA A 88 -5.30 -19.22 5.67
N GLY A 89 -3.96 -19.20 5.67
CA GLY A 89 -3.16 -20.26 6.29
C GLY A 89 -2.72 -21.39 5.36
N ALA A 90 -2.78 -21.22 4.04
CA ALA A 90 -2.33 -22.25 3.09
C ALA A 90 -0.87 -22.67 3.30
N GLY A 91 -0.57 -23.93 3.04
CA GLY A 91 0.78 -24.49 3.21
C GLY A 91 1.79 -23.94 2.20
N ILE A 92 3.07 -23.98 2.53
CA ILE A 92 4.16 -23.47 1.67
C ILE A 92 4.13 -24.08 0.25
N ALA A 93 3.96 -25.40 0.14
CA ALA A 93 3.92 -26.08 -1.14
C ALA A 93 2.72 -25.64 -2.01
N GLU A 94 1.59 -25.32 -1.38
CA GLU A 94 0.41 -24.81 -2.08
C GLU A 94 0.64 -23.39 -2.57
N LEU A 95 1.20 -22.51 -1.71
CA LEU A 95 1.55 -21.15 -2.08
C LEU A 95 2.59 -21.10 -3.20
N GLU A 96 3.61 -21.98 -3.15
CA GLU A 96 4.63 -22.08 -4.20
C GLU A 96 4.02 -22.48 -5.54
N ALA A 97 3.18 -23.53 -5.55
CA ALA A 97 2.52 -24.01 -6.75
C ALA A 97 1.59 -22.93 -7.37
N GLU A 98 0.85 -22.23 -6.52
CA GLU A 98 -0.05 -21.15 -6.97
C GLU A 98 0.72 -19.93 -7.46
N ALA A 99 1.80 -19.52 -6.77
CA ALA A 99 2.66 -18.43 -7.22
C ALA A 99 3.25 -18.73 -8.60
N ALA A 100 3.81 -19.93 -8.81
CA ALA A 100 4.35 -20.36 -10.10
C ALA A 100 3.28 -20.34 -11.21
N ARG A 101 2.06 -20.81 -10.91
CA ARG A 101 0.93 -20.78 -11.85
C ARG A 101 0.55 -19.35 -12.23
N CYS A 102 0.35 -18.46 -11.24
CA CYS A 102 -0.04 -17.07 -11.45
C CYS A 102 1.01 -16.31 -12.26
N MET A 103 2.31 -16.48 -11.97
CA MET A 103 3.35 -15.79 -12.74
C MET A 103 3.32 -16.14 -14.23
N ALA A 104 3.05 -17.40 -14.56
CA ALA A 104 2.95 -17.84 -15.95
C ALA A 104 1.74 -17.20 -16.67
N SER A 105 0.57 -17.14 -16.03
CA SER A 105 -0.61 -16.49 -16.61
C SER A 105 -0.45 -14.99 -16.75
N LEU A 106 0.05 -14.30 -15.71
CA LEU A 106 0.19 -12.85 -15.69
C LEU A 106 1.15 -12.32 -16.79
N ASP A 107 2.20 -13.05 -17.13
CA ASP A 107 3.15 -12.63 -18.18
C ASP A 107 2.53 -12.71 -19.57
N GLU A 108 1.75 -13.76 -19.84
CA GLU A 108 1.00 -13.90 -21.09
C GLU A 108 -0.10 -12.83 -21.20
N ASP A 109 -0.84 -12.62 -20.11
CA ASP A 109 -2.00 -11.74 -20.09
C ASP A 109 -1.63 -10.28 -20.23
N SER A 110 -0.64 -9.83 -19.44
CA SER A 110 -0.20 -8.45 -19.48
C SER A 110 0.39 -8.10 -20.86
N ARG A 111 1.07 -9.04 -21.51
CA ARG A 111 1.53 -8.89 -22.90
C ARG A 111 0.35 -8.75 -23.86
N TYR A 112 -0.64 -9.65 -23.78
CA TYR A 112 -1.80 -9.61 -24.65
C TYR A 112 -2.56 -8.28 -24.51
N VAL A 113 -2.81 -7.83 -23.28
CA VAL A 113 -3.54 -6.59 -22.97
C VAL A 113 -2.80 -5.38 -23.55
N ARG A 114 -1.48 -5.28 -23.38
CA ARG A 114 -0.69 -4.17 -23.95
C ARG A 114 -0.67 -4.18 -25.49
N GLU A 115 -0.60 -5.36 -26.11
CA GLU A 115 -0.53 -5.50 -27.57
C GLU A 115 -1.87 -5.21 -28.26
N HIS A 116 -3.00 -5.55 -27.62
CA HIS A 116 -4.31 -5.54 -28.26
C HIS A 116 -5.29 -4.50 -27.69
N GLY A 117 -5.00 -3.90 -26.53
CA GLY A 117 -5.91 -2.99 -25.84
C GLY A 117 -6.02 -1.59 -26.44
N GLY A 118 -5.03 -1.14 -27.21
CA GLY A 118 -4.96 0.26 -27.63
C GLY A 118 -4.20 1.12 -26.61
N GLU A 119 -4.20 2.44 -26.81
CA GLU A 119 -3.33 3.37 -26.07
C GLU A 119 -3.56 3.34 -24.56
N GLU A 120 -4.81 3.30 -24.12
CA GLU A 120 -5.21 3.29 -22.70
C GLU A 120 -4.70 2.05 -21.93
N TRP A 121 -4.37 0.95 -22.62
CA TRP A 121 -3.91 -0.30 -21.99
C TRP A 121 -2.41 -0.55 -22.13
N ARG A 122 -1.65 0.32 -22.82
CA ARG A 122 -0.21 0.12 -23.06
C ARG A 122 0.61 0.15 -21.77
N GLY A 123 0.14 0.85 -20.75
CA GLY A 123 0.75 0.94 -19.42
C GLY A 123 0.31 -0.16 -18.46
N VAL A 124 -0.53 -1.12 -18.87
CA VAL A 124 -1.02 -2.14 -17.94
C VAL A 124 0.06 -3.19 -17.65
N HIS A 125 0.41 -3.25 -16.38
CA HIS A 125 1.36 -4.20 -15.81
C HIS A 125 0.68 -4.90 -14.62
N ALA A 126 1.07 -6.16 -14.39
CA ALA A 126 0.46 -6.96 -13.33
C ALA A 126 0.89 -6.49 -11.93
N LEU A 127 2.08 -5.87 -11.83
CA LEU A 127 2.68 -5.49 -10.56
C LEU A 127 3.07 -4.00 -10.56
N ALA A 128 2.50 -3.26 -9.61
CA ALA A 128 2.87 -1.90 -9.27
C ALA A 128 3.56 -1.88 -7.90
N GLY A 129 4.62 -1.09 -7.75
CA GLY A 129 5.39 -1.05 -6.50
C GLY A 129 4.71 -0.33 -5.35
N HIS A 130 3.78 0.59 -5.65
CA HIS A 130 3.01 1.33 -4.66
C HIS A 130 1.79 0.56 -4.14
N ASP A 131 1.37 -0.51 -4.82
CA ASP A 131 0.21 -1.33 -4.45
C ASP A 131 0.63 -2.47 -3.50
N ARG A 132 -0.09 -2.60 -2.37
CA ARG A 132 0.25 -3.56 -1.30
C ARG A 132 0.07 -5.01 -1.76
N VAL A 133 -0.97 -5.30 -2.54
CA VAL A 133 -1.26 -6.67 -3.00
C VAL A 133 -0.24 -7.12 -4.05
N ALA A 134 0.07 -6.27 -5.02
CA ALA A 134 1.13 -6.52 -5.99
C ALA A 134 2.49 -6.75 -5.30
N PHE A 135 2.79 -5.94 -4.29
CA PHE A 135 4.00 -6.10 -3.50
C PHE A 135 4.00 -7.41 -2.69
N GLY A 136 2.88 -7.77 -2.06
CA GLY A 136 2.73 -9.03 -1.34
C GLY A 136 2.89 -10.24 -2.25
N PHE A 137 2.28 -10.22 -3.44
CA PHE A 137 2.47 -11.23 -4.47
C PHE A 137 3.95 -11.35 -4.86
N ALA A 138 4.61 -10.22 -5.13
CA ALA A 138 6.04 -10.18 -5.47
C ALA A 138 6.90 -10.85 -4.39
N ALA A 139 6.64 -10.52 -3.12
CA ALA A 139 7.37 -11.08 -1.99
C ALA A 139 7.16 -12.58 -1.86
N ILE A 140 5.91 -13.06 -1.92
CA ILE A 140 5.61 -14.49 -1.84
C ILE A 140 6.32 -15.24 -2.98
N ALA A 141 6.24 -14.74 -4.21
CA ALA A 141 6.90 -15.35 -5.36
C ALA A 141 8.44 -15.41 -5.20
N LEU A 142 9.07 -14.30 -4.80
CA LEU A 142 10.52 -14.22 -4.60
C LEU A 142 11.02 -15.10 -3.44
N LEU A 143 10.20 -15.32 -2.40
CA LEU A 143 10.58 -16.11 -1.22
C LEU A 143 10.26 -17.60 -1.34
N LEU A 144 9.43 -18.02 -2.30
CA LEU A 144 9.02 -19.41 -2.46
C LEU A 144 9.49 -20.09 -3.74
N VAL A 145 9.54 -19.39 -4.88
CA VAL A 145 9.76 -20.06 -6.16
C VAL A 145 11.25 -20.14 -6.49
N ALA A 146 11.72 -21.37 -6.69
CA ALA A 146 13.13 -21.69 -6.90
C ALA A 146 13.64 -21.40 -8.33
N ASP A 147 12.74 -21.23 -9.30
CA ASP A 147 13.10 -21.05 -10.70
C ASP A 147 13.95 -19.78 -10.92
N GLY A 148 15.16 -19.93 -11.46
CA GLY A 148 16.01 -18.79 -11.83
C GLY A 148 15.43 -17.93 -12.96
N GLY A 149 14.45 -18.44 -13.72
CA GLY A 149 13.65 -17.68 -14.68
C GLY A 149 12.65 -16.72 -14.05
N LEU A 150 12.32 -16.90 -12.76
CA LEU A 150 11.37 -16.10 -12.00
C LEU A 150 11.66 -14.61 -12.11
N VAL A 151 12.90 -14.24 -11.83
CA VAL A 151 13.36 -12.86 -11.83
C VAL A 151 13.13 -12.22 -13.20
N LYS A 152 13.43 -12.93 -14.29
CA LYS A 152 13.19 -12.42 -15.65
C LYS A 152 11.71 -12.21 -15.94
N THR A 153 10.85 -13.11 -15.47
CA THR A 153 9.40 -12.98 -15.59
C THR A 153 8.90 -11.81 -14.75
N PHE A 154 9.42 -11.67 -13.53
CA PHE A 154 9.12 -10.57 -12.63
C PHE A 154 9.38 -9.20 -13.27
N HIS A 155 10.54 -9.00 -13.91
CA HIS A 155 10.85 -7.78 -14.66
C HIS A 155 9.84 -7.42 -15.75
N ARG A 156 9.16 -8.40 -16.35
CA ARG A 156 8.12 -8.16 -17.37
C ARG A 156 6.76 -7.86 -16.75
N LEU A 157 6.54 -8.34 -15.53
CA LEU A 157 5.30 -8.12 -14.77
C LEU A 157 5.25 -6.75 -14.11
N VAL A 158 6.40 -6.21 -13.71
CA VAL A 158 6.50 -4.87 -13.12
C VAL A 158 6.45 -3.80 -14.20
N SER A 159 5.76 -2.70 -13.93
CA SER A 159 5.75 -1.54 -14.83
C SER A 159 7.16 -0.95 -15.02
N PRO A 160 7.61 -0.73 -16.28
CA PRO A 160 8.88 -0.06 -16.52
C PRO A 160 8.82 1.43 -16.16
N GLN A 161 7.62 1.99 -16.06
CA GLN A 161 7.42 3.39 -15.71
C GLN A 161 7.68 3.60 -14.21
N TYR A 162 8.50 4.58 -13.86
CA TYR A 162 8.86 4.88 -12.47
C TYR A 162 7.72 5.56 -11.69
N ASP A 163 6.64 5.95 -12.39
CA ASP A 163 5.38 6.43 -11.83
C ASP A 163 4.50 5.31 -11.24
N SER A 164 4.88 4.07 -11.49
CA SER A 164 4.15 2.87 -11.05
C SER A 164 5.02 2.01 -10.14
N ARG A 165 6.19 2.53 -9.74
CA ARG A 165 7.19 1.88 -8.91
C ARG A 165 7.59 2.78 -7.75
N ASN A 166 8.17 2.18 -6.72
CA ASN A 166 8.87 2.92 -5.68
C ASN A 166 10.28 2.36 -5.47
N GLN A 167 11.12 3.15 -4.82
CA GLN A 167 12.51 2.81 -4.55
C GLN A 167 12.62 1.50 -3.75
N LEU A 168 11.70 1.25 -2.82
CA LEU A 168 11.72 0.06 -1.98
C LEU A 168 11.60 -1.22 -2.81
N LEU A 169 10.63 -1.30 -3.73
CA LEU A 169 10.46 -2.46 -4.60
C LEU A 169 11.74 -2.74 -5.39
N ASP A 170 12.29 -1.75 -6.08
CA ASP A 170 13.50 -1.94 -6.91
C ASP A 170 14.71 -2.35 -6.06
N VAL A 171 14.89 -1.75 -4.87
CA VAL A 171 15.98 -2.10 -3.94
C VAL A 171 15.84 -3.54 -3.44
N LEU A 172 14.64 -3.96 -3.05
CA LEU A 172 14.39 -5.31 -2.57
C LEU A 172 14.55 -6.34 -3.69
N VAL A 173 14.02 -6.08 -4.88
CA VAL A 173 14.19 -6.96 -6.04
C VAL A 173 15.68 -7.06 -6.41
N LYS A 174 16.42 -5.94 -6.34
CA LYS A 174 17.87 -5.93 -6.57
C LYS A 174 18.64 -6.80 -5.58
N ALA A 175 18.11 -7.00 -4.37
CA ALA A 175 18.71 -7.91 -3.42
C ALA A 175 18.69 -9.37 -3.91
N PHE A 176 17.73 -9.74 -4.75
CA PHE A 176 17.58 -11.08 -5.34
C PHE A 176 18.06 -11.15 -6.80
N ASP A 177 18.12 -10.01 -7.49
CA ASP A 177 18.66 -9.88 -8.84
C ASP A 177 19.61 -8.68 -8.98
N PRO A 178 20.94 -8.91 -9.04
CA PRO A 178 21.91 -7.85 -9.23
C PRO A 178 21.67 -6.97 -10.47
N ALA A 179 21.02 -7.52 -11.51
CA ALA A 179 20.72 -6.82 -12.76
C ALA A 179 19.57 -5.81 -12.65
N GLN A 180 18.77 -5.84 -11.58
CA GLN A 180 17.68 -4.90 -11.38
C GLN A 180 18.21 -3.45 -11.32
N PRO A 181 17.71 -2.55 -12.19
CA PRO A 181 18.00 -1.13 -12.08
C PRO A 181 17.27 -0.52 -10.87
N VAL A 182 17.91 0.44 -10.21
CA VAL A 182 17.28 1.32 -9.22
C VAL A 182 17.26 2.70 -9.83
N GLY A 183 16.08 3.30 -9.93
CA GLY A 183 15.88 4.64 -10.45
C GLY A 183 16.56 5.68 -9.57
N ALA A 184 16.99 6.78 -10.20
CA ALA A 184 17.49 7.95 -9.46
C ALA A 184 16.34 8.75 -8.82
N THR A 185 15.15 8.70 -9.42
CA THR A 185 13.94 9.39 -8.98
C THR A 185 12.72 8.50 -9.17
N TYR A 186 11.72 8.69 -8.31
CA TYR A 186 10.42 7.98 -8.33
C TYR A 186 9.30 9.00 -8.17
N ALA A 187 8.11 8.69 -8.67
CA ALA A 187 6.95 9.55 -8.49
C ALA A 187 6.52 9.61 -7.02
N TRP A 188 5.80 10.68 -6.67
CA TRP A 188 5.15 10.80 -5.38
C TRP A 188 3.96 9.83 -5.31
N HIS A 189 3.89 9.05 -4.23
CA HIS A 189 2.75 8.18 -3.92
C HIS A 189 2.44 8.28 -2.43
N GLY A 190 1.49 9.13 -2.05
CA GLY A 190 1.13 9.38 -0.66
C GLY A 190 0.70 8.12 0.09
N ALA A 191 0.05 7.21 -0.62
CA ALA A 191 -0.35 5.90 -0.10
C ALA A 191 0.84 5.02 0.29
N SER A 192 1.94 5.02 -0.48
CA SER A 192 3.03 4.06 -0.27
C SER A 192 4.19 4.58 0.56
N ARG A 193 4.43 5.90 0.59
CA ARG A 193 5.56 6.50 1.32
C ARG A 193 5.57 6.20 2.83
N PRO A 194 4.44 6.23 3.57
CA PRO A 194 4.43 6.00 5.01
C PRO A 194 5.01 4.65 5.43
N TRP A 195 4.81 3.60 4.64
CA TRP A 195 5.35 2.27 4.95
C TRP A 195 6.65 1.96 4.21
N THR A 196 6.93 2.60 3.06
CA THR A 196 8.17 2.35 2.29
C THR A 196 9.38 3.10 2.81
N GLU A 197 9.24 4.39 3.14
CA GLU A 197 10.37 5.23 3.53
C GLU A 197 11.00 4.84 4.87
N PRO A 198 10.23 4.59 5.94
CA PRO A 198 10.84 4.19 7.21
C PRO A 198 11.64 2.90 7.06
N LEU A 199 11.18 1.97 6.24
CA LEU A 199 11.93 0.74 5.93
C LEU A 199 13.21 1.05 5.14
N LEU A 200 13.16 1.88 4.10
CA LEU A 200 14.37 2.30 3.36
C LEU A 200 15.40 2.98 4.29
N ARG A 201 14.94 3.84 5.21
CA ARG A 201 15.81 4.48 6.21
C ARG A 201 16.42 3.44 7.16
N ALA A 202 15.63 2.49 7.64
CA ALA A 202 16.11 1.41 8.49
C ALA A 202 17.16 0.55 7.79
N LEU A 203 16.99 0.27 6.50
CA LEU A 203 17.94 -0.53 5.72
C LEU A 203 19.21 0.25 5.34
N ALA A 204 19.12 1.58 5.22
CA ALA A 204 20.28 2.45 4.99
C ALA A 204 21.23 2.54 6.20
N LEU A 205 20.80 2.09 7.39
CA LEU A 205 21.65 2.02 8.58
C LEU A 205 22.77 0.96 8.44
N PRO A 206 23.84 1.06 9.25
CA PRO A 206 24.86 0.01 9.36
C PRO A 206 24.24 -1.36 9.69
N ALA A 207 24.85 -2.43 9.19
CA ALA A 207 24.29 -3.79 9.30
C ALA A 207 23.93 -4.21 10.74
N GLN A 208 24.73 -3.78 11.72
CA GLN A 208 24.51 -4.04 13.15
C GLN A 208 23.28 -3.33 13.76
N GLU A 209 22.80 -2.25 13.14
CA GLU A 209 21.68 -1.44 13.63
C GLU A 209 20.35 -1.81 12.97
N ARG A 210 20.40 -2.45 11.79
CA ARG A 210 19.21 -2.87 11.03
C ARG A 210 18.24 -3.76 11.83
N PRO A 211 18.68 -4.77 12.62
CA PRO A 211 17.75 -5.59 13.40
C PRO A 211 16.88 -4.77 14.35
N ALA A 212 17.49 -3.84 15.10
CA ALA A 212 16.76 -2.98 16.03
C ALA A 212 15.83 -2.01 15.31
N ALA A 213 16.28 -1.44 14.19
CA ALA A 213 15.46 -0.52 13.40
C ALA A 213 14.24 -1.23 12.76
N LEU A 214 14.40 -2.47 12.27
CA LEU A 214 13.29 -3.27 11.76
C LEU A 214 12.33 -3.70 12.89
N ALA A 215 12.83 -3.98 14.10
CA ALA A 215 11.97 -4.25 15.25
C ALA A 215 11.06 -3.03 15.57
N ALA A 216 11.66 -1.83 15.62
CA ALA A 216 10.91 -0.58 15.84
C ALA A 216 9.91 -0.26 14.72
N TYR A 217 10.23 -0.64 13.47
CA TYR A 217 9.28 -0.57 12.36
C TYR A 217 8.10 -1.52 12.58
N MET A 218 8.38 -2.78 12.96
CA MET A 218 7.36 -3.80 13.19
C MET A 218 6.41 -3.43 14.34
N GLU A 219 6.90 -2.78 15.41
CA GLU A 219 6.05 -2.27 16.50
C GLU A 219 4.98 -1.29 16.01
N LYS A 220 5.25 -0.55 14.94
CA LYS A 220 4.35 0.45 14.35
C LYS A 220 3.52 -0.11 13.19
N TRP A 221 3.73 -1.36 12.80
CA TRP A 221 3.23 -1.88 11.53
C TRP A 221 1.71 -1.77 11.38
N THR A 222 0.95 -2.16 12.40
CA THR A 222 -0.52 -2.08 12.36
C THR A 222 -1.02 -0.64 12.24
N ARG A 223 -0.36 0.31 12.92
CA ARG A 223 -0.63 1.75 12.77
C ARG A 223 -0.38 2.22 11.34
N LEU A 224 0.73 1.80 10.73
CA LEU A 224 1.07 2.12 9.34
C LEU A 224 0.07 1.52 8.34
N MET A 225 -0.58 0.41 8.69
CA MET A 225 -1.55 -0.27 7.83
C MET A 225 -3.00 0.18 8.00
N ARG A 226 -3.32 1.07 8.97
CA ARG A 226 -4.67 1.64 9.11
C ARG A 226 -5.20 2.28 7.82
N PRO A 227 -4.43 3.14 7.10
CA PRO A 227 -4.86 3.67 5.81
C PRO A 227 -5.09 2.60 4.72
N HIS A 228 -4.62 1.37 4.96
CA HIS A 228 -4.77 0.24 4.05
C HIS A 228 -5.81 -0.78 4.55
N GLY A 229 -6.68 -0.36 5.48
CA GLY A 229 -7.81 -1.16 5.96
C GLY A 229 -7.52 -2.03 7.18
N TRP A 230 -6.36 -1.88 7.84
CA TRP A 230 -6.14 -2.56 9.12
C TRP A 230 -7.00 -1.93 10.23
N LYS A 231 -7.72 -2.76 10.99
CA LYS A 231 -8.45 -2.35 12.19
C LYS A 231 -8.21 -3.36 13.32
N PRO A 232 -8.20 -2.92 14.60
CA PRO A 232 -8.00 -3.82 15.73
C PRO A 232 -9.18 -4.79 15.94
N ASP A 233 -10.40 -4.42 15.54
CA ASP A 233 -11.63 -5.18 15.76
C ASP A 233 -12.46 -5.26 14.46
N LEU A 234 -11.95 -5.94 13.43
CA LEU A 234 -12.64 -6.06 12.13
C LEU A 234 -14.00 -6.75 12.27
N ASP A 235 -15.09 -6.05 11.91
CA ASP A 235 -16.41 -6.66 11.73
C ASP A 235 -16.44 -7.36 10.38
N THR A 236 -16.06 -8.63 10.40
CA THR A 236 -16.02 -9.47 9.20
C THR A 236 -17.41 -9.92 8.73
N ALA A 237 -18.52 -9.46 9.30
CA ALA A 237 -19.86 -9.85 8.82
C ALA A 237 -20.11 -9.42 7.35
N ALA A 238 -21.11 -10.03 6.71
CA ALA A 238 -21.43 -9.72 5.32
C ALA A 238 -21.84 -8.24 5.16
N GLY A 239 -21.15 -7.52 4.27
CA GLY A 239 -21.39 -6.10 4.00
C GLY A 239 -20.81 -5.14 5.04
N LYS A 240 -19.90 -5.61 5.89
CA LYS A 240 -19.20 -4.81 6.90
C LYS A 240 -17.75 -4.55 6.47
N ASP A 241 -16.76 -4.80 7.31
CA ASP A 241 -15.37 -4.50 7.00
C ASP A 241 -14.81 -5.45 5.91
N PRO A 242 -13.96 -4.94 5.01
CA PRO A 242 -13.22 -5.77 4.08
C PRO A 242 -12.25 -6.70 4.84
N LEU A 243 -11.93 -7.85 4.21
CA LEU A 243 -10.91 -8.74 4.75
C LEU A 243 -9.53 -8.07 4.66
N PHE A 244 -8.74 -8.17 5.74
CA PHE A 244 -7.39 -7.61 5.78
C PHE A 244 -6.35 -8.71 5.50
N SER A 245 -5.81 -8.73 4.28
CA SER A 245 -4.87 -9.78 3.84
C SER A 245 -3.40 -9.34 3.80
N ASP A 246 -3.07 -8.15 4.29
CA ASP A 246 -1.71 -7.63 4.26
C ASP A 246 -0.84 -8.19 5.38
N PHE A 247 0.44 -8.36 5.08
CA PHE A 247 1.50 -8.75 6.01
C PHE A 247 2.75 -7.92 5.75
N ALA A 248 3.73 -7.97 6.67
CA ALA A 248 5.00 -7.28 6.53
C ALA A 248 5.94 -7.97 5.52
N PHE A 249 5.44 -8.16 4.30
CA PHE A 249 6.12 -8.80 3.17
C PHE A 249 7.41 -8.07 2.80
N GLU A 250 7.40 -6.73 2.90
CA GLU A 250 8.56 -5.87 2.71
C GLU A 250 9.69 -6.17 3.70
N VAL A 251 9.34 -6.42 4.96
CA VAL A 251 10.30 -6.76 6.00
C VAL A 251 10.85 -8.16 5.79
N ALA A 252 10.02 -9.12 5.37
CA ALA A 252 10.47 -10.48 5.06
C ALA A 252 11.45 -10.53 3.89
N LEU A 253 11.19 -9.77 2.81
CA LEU A 253 12.13 -9.61 1.71
C LEU A 253 13.44 -8.97 2.17
N ALA A 254 13.37 -7.90 2.98
CA ALA A 254 14.56 -7.24 3.50
C ALA A 254 15.41 -8.15 4.38
N VAL A 255 14.77 -8.90 5.27
CA VAL A 255 15.44 -9.89 6.14
C VAL A 255 16.16 -10.94 5.30
N CYS A 256 15.51 -11.47 4.27
CA CYS A 256 16.11 -12.48 3.38
C CYS A 256 17.21 -11.91 2.47
N GLY A 257 17.03 -10.69 1.96
CA GLY A 257 17.97 -10.03 1.06
C GLY A 257 19.27 -9.62 1.75
N TRP A 258 19.20 -9.14 2.99
CA TRP A 258 20.37 -8.65 3.75
C TRP A 258 20.82 -9.57 4.88
N ASP A 259 20.21 -10.74 5.03
CA ASP A 259 20.53 -11.72 6.08
C ASP A 259 20.42 -11.09 7.50
N ILE A 260 19.38 -10.27 7.69
CA ILE A 260 19.15 -9.52 8.94
C ILE A 260 18.62 -10.48 10.01
N ASP A 261 19.10 -10.34 11.24
CA ASP A 261 18.52 -11.05 12.39
C ASP A 261 17.11 -10.51 12.70
N ASP A 262 16.12 -11.39 12.60
CA ASP A 262 14.69 -11.12 12.81
C ASP A 262 14.19 -11.61 14.17
N SER A 263 15.06 -12.14 15.04
CA SER A 263 14.68 -12.77 16.31
C SER A 263 13.83 -11.88 17.22
N ALA A 264 14.07 -10.57 17.22
CA ALA A 264 13.35 -9.60 18.05
C ALA A 264 11.87 -9.42 17.65
N PHE A 265 11.52 -9.68 16.38
CA PHE A 265 10.16 -9.48 15.85
C PHE A 265 9.60 -10.72 15.13
N ALA A 266 10.30 -11.86 15.16
CA ALA A 266 9.84 -13.12 14.58
C ALA A 266 8.52 -13.65 15.20
N GLY A 267 8.14 -13.13 16.36
CA GLY A 267 6.86 -13.40 17.02
C GLY A 267 5.72 -12.46 16.60
N HIS A 268 6.01 -11.40 15.83
CA HIS A 268 4.98 -10.43 15.44
C HIS A 268 3.92 -11.10 14.56
N PRO A 269 2.61 -10.90 14.85
CA PRO A 269 1.53 -11.62 14.18
C PRO A 269 1.49 -11.42 12.67
N TYR A 270 1.81 -10.21 12.19
CA TYR A 270 1.83 -9.87 10.76
C TYR A 270 3.19 -10.07 10.07
N TYR A 271 4.16 -10.69 10.73
CA TYR A 271 5.45 -11.00 10.11
C TYR A 271 5.42 -12.41 9.47
N PRO A 272 5.62 -12.56 8.15
CA PRO A 272 5.48 -13.85 7.46
C PRO A 272 6.74 -14.72 7.64
N ARG A 273 7.01 -15.09 8.89
CA ARG A 273 8.20 -15.83 9.35
C ARG A 273 8.40 -17.17 8.65
N GLU A 274 7.32 -17.82 8.23
CA GLU A 274 7.35 -19.10 7.52
C GLU A 274 7.93 -18.97 6.12
N LEU A 275 7.65 -17.86 5.42
CA LEU A 275 8.26 -17.58 4.12
C LEU A 275 9.77 -17.38 4.29
N VAL A 276 10.17 -16.63 5.32
CA VAL A 276 11.58 -16.37 5.65
C VAL A 276 12.33 -17.66 6.00
N ARG A 277 11.72 -18.52 6.84
CA ARG A 277 12.30 -19.83 7.17
C ARG A 277 12.47 -20.70 5.94
N HIS A 278 11.45 -20.82 5.10
CA HIS A 278 11.51 -21.61 3.88
C HIS A 278 12.61 -21.09 2.94
N TYR A 279 12.65 -19.78 2.71
CA TYR A 279 13.68 -19.14 1.89
C TYR A 279 15.09 -19.50 2.39
N ARG A 280 15.36 -19.30 3.69
CA ARG A 280 16.66 -19.58 4.30
C ARG A 280 17.05 -21.05 4.19
N SER A 281 16.11 -21.98 4.42
CA SER A 281 16.39 -23.42 4.40
C SER A 281 16.55 -24.01 3.00
N THR A 282 15.86 -23.44 2.01
CA THR A 282 15.65 -24.10 0.71
C THR A 282 16.26 -23.33 -0.45
N LEU A 283 16.01 -22.03 -0.54
CA LEU A 283 16.35 -21.25 -1.74
C LEU A 283 17.70 -20.56 -1.62
N ARG A 284 18.04 -20.07 -0.42
CA ARG A 284 19.23 -19.24 -0.17
C ARG A 284 20.53 -19.93 -0.62
N HIS A 285 20.69 -21.21 -0.31
CA HIS A 285 21.92 -21.96 -0.58
C HIS A 285 22.03 -22.45 -2.03
N GLY A 286 20.96 -22.34 -2.82
CA GLY A 286 20.93 -22.74 -4.24
C GLY A 286 20.85 -21.52 -5.15
N ARG A 287 19.65 -20.94 -5.26
CA ARG A 287 19.34 -19.83 -6.17
C ARG A 287 20.20 -18.59 -5.90
N ASP A 288 20.45 -18.32 -4.62
CA ASP A 288 21.04 -17.07 -4.13
C ASP A 288 22.43 -17.27 -3.49
N ALA A 289 23.10 -18.39 -3.78
CA ALA A 289 24.41 -18.75 -3.23
C ALA A 289 25.54 -17.79 -3.63
N TRP A 290 25.30 -16.93 -4.61
CA TRP A 290 26.22 -15.86 -5.02
C TRP A 290 26.42 -14.80 -3.93
N ARG A 291 25.57 -14.75 -2.90
CA ARG A 291 25.73 -13.91 -1.70
C ARG A 291 26.33 -14.70 -0.54
N ALA A 292 27.43 -14.21 0.04
CA ALA A 292 28.00 -14.79 1.26
C ALA A 292 27.01 -14.74 2.45
N ALA A 293 27.06 -15.75 3.32
CA ALA A 293 26.31 -15.78 4.57
C ALA A 293 26.67 -14.58 5.46
N GLY A 294 25.66 -13.91 6.03
CA GLY A 294 25.83 -12.73 6.89
C GLY A 294 26.27 -11.43 6.19
N ALA A 295 26.63 -11.47 4.91
CA ALA A 295 27.02 -10.28 4.15
C ALA A 295 25.81 -9.55 3.52
N GLY A 296 24.72 -10.26 3.28
CA GLY A 296 23.56 -9.74 2.55
C GLY A 296 23.85 -9.47 1.06
N ALA A 297 22.94 -8.75 0.40
CA ALA A 297 23.04 -8.47 -1.04
C ALA A 297 24.11 -7.44 -1.43
N GLY A 298 24.74 -6.76 -0.47
CA GLY A 298 25.75 -5.72 -0.75
C GLY A 298 25.21 -4.55 -1.59
N VAL A 299 23.90 -4.44 -1.76
CA VAL A 299 23.23 -3.34 -2.45
C VAL A 299 23.30 -2.11 -1.54
N ALA A 300 23.90 -1.03 -2.02
CA ALA A 300 23.87 0.26 -1.35
C ALA A 300 22.44 0.77 -1.31
N ILE A 301 21.99 1.15 -0.12
CA ILE A 301 20.65 1.70 0.11
C ILE A 301 20.84 3.14 0.52
N HIS A 302 20.37 4.05 -0.32
CA HIS A 302 20.34 5.46 0.00
C HIS A 302 19.04 5.73 0.73
N ALA A 303 19.15 6.21 1.97
CA ALA A 303 17.98 6.69 2.69
C ALA A 303 17.27 7.76 1.85
N PRO A 304 15.93 7.74 1.76
CA PRO A 304 15.21 8.84 1.14
C PRO A 304 15.62 10.16 1.81
N PRO A 305 15.74 11.26 1.06
CA PRO A 305 16.07 12.55 1.67
C PRO A 305 15.06 12.86 2.77
N LEU A 306 15.51 13.49 3.86
CA LEU A 306 14.56 14.05 4.82
C LEU A 306 13.77 15.16 4.12
N PRO A 307 12.48 15.35 4.44
CA PRO A 307 11.71 16.47 3.90
C PRO A 307 12.45 17.79 4.11
N VAL A 308 12.70 18.51 3.01
CA VAL A 308 13.33 19.82 3.07
C VAL A 308 12.25 20.83 3.41
N ARG A 309 12.32 21.40 4.62
CA ARG A 309 11.40 22.47 5.04
C ARG A 309 11.97 23.84 4.69
N SER A 310 11.26 24.58 3.84
CA SER A 310 11.49 26.01 3.61
C SER A 310 11.36 26.78 4.93
N SER A 311 12.16 27.83 5.08
CA SER A 311 11.79 28.89 6.02
C SER A 311 10.56 29.59 5.46
N LEU A 312 9.40 29.41 6.11
CA LEU A 312 8.15 30.05 5.69
C LEU A 312 8.28 31.58 5.62
N ALA A 313 9.12 32.19 6.46
CA ALA A 313 9.37 33.63 6.45
C ALA A 313 10.21 34.12 5.26
N ALA A 314 10.99 33.23 4.63
CA ALA A 314 11.89 33.57 3.52
C ALA A 314 11.38 33.04 2.16
N SER A 315 10.20 32.44 2.11
CA SER A 315 9.63 31.91 0.88
C SER A 315 9.17 33.03 -0.06
N GLY A 316 9.41 32.83 -1.35
CA GLY A 316 8.91 33.69 -2.42
C GLY A 316 7.63 33.18 -3.09
N ARG A 317 7.04 32.06 -2.61
CA ARG A 317 5.78 31.53 -3.16
C ARG A 317 4.64 32.51 -2.91
N THR A 318 3.69 32.59 -3.83
CA THR A 318 2.48 33.43 -3.73
C THR A 318 1.23 32.65 -4.14
N GLY A 319 0.03 33.19 -3.90
CA GLY A 319 -1.24 32.58 -4.30
C GLY A 319 -1.44 31.17 -3.76
N LEU A 320 -1.95 30.27 -4.61
CA LEU A 320 -2.20 28.87 -4.25
C LEU A 320 -0.92 28.13 -3.80
N ALA A 321 0.21 28.37 -4.46
CA ALA A 321 1.48 27.75 -4.08
C ALA A 321 1.94 28.15 -2.67
N ARG A 322 1.67 29.39 -2.26
CA ARG A 322 1.91 29.83 -0.88
C ARG A 322 0.92 29.19 0.08
N TRP A 323 -0.35 29.13 -0.29
CA TRP A 323 -1.38 28.53 0.53
C TRP A 323 -1.06 27.06 0.87
N ILE A 324 -0.67 26.26 -0.14
CA ILE A 324 -0.25 24.87 0.04
C ILE A 324 1.06 24.79 0.84
N GLU A 325 2.01 25.70 0.65
CA GLU A 325 3.25 25.74 1.46
C GLU A 325 2.97 25.98 2.95
N LEU A 326 1.98 26.82 3.28
CA LEU A 326 1.56 27.02 4.66
C LEU A 326 0.90 25.76 5.23
N ALA A 327 0.05 25.10 4.44
CA ALA A 327 -0.55 23.81 4.80
C ALA A 327 0.49 22.70 4.97
N SER A 328 1.59 22.75 4.22
CA SER A 328 2.69 21.78 4.22
C SER A 328 3.77 22.03 5.28
N ASP A 329 3.64 23.09 6.09
CA ASP A 329 4.67 23.56 7.03
C ASP A 329 6.04 23.73 6.35
N GLY A 330 6.02 24.22 5.11
CA GLY A 330 7.19 24.47 4.30
C GLY A 330 7.81 23.22 3.69
N ASP A 331 7.20 22.03 3.78
CA ASP A 331 7.68 20.83 3.09
C ASP A 331 7.63 21.05 1.57
N GLN A 332 8.79 21.30 0.97
CA GLN A 332 8.89 21.64 -0.45
C GLN A 332 8.40 20.50 -1.34
N GLN A 333 8.74 19.26 -0.99
CA GLN A 333 8.42 18.11 -1.83
C GLN A 333 6.92 17.82 -1.81
N ALA A 334 6.29 17.86 -0.63
CA ALA A 334 4.84 17.69 -0.52
C ALA A 334 4.09 18.85 -1.18
N THR A 335 4.59 20.09 -1.05
CA THR A 335 3.98 21.26 -1.71
C THR A 335 4.02 21.12 -3.24
N ASP A 336 5.18 20.74 -3.79
CA ASP A 336 5.34 20.60 -5.24
C ASP A 336 4.55 19.41 -5.78
N ALA A 337 4.42 18.33 -4.99
CA ALA A 337 3.57 17.19 -5.34
C ALA A 337 2.09 17.58 -5.44
N ALA A 338 1.55 18.28 -4.44
CA ALA A 338 0.17 18.77 -4.46
C ALA A 338 -0.07 19.75 -5.62
N LEU A 339 0.87 20.67 -5.86
CA LEU A 339 0.75 21.63 -6.97
C LEU A 339 0.76 20.96 -8.34
N ALA A 340 1.46 19.84 -8.50
CA ALA A 340 1.50 19.12 -9.76
C ALA A 340 0.18 18.41 -10.10
N MET A 341 -0.71 18.24 -9.12
CA MET A 341 -2.01 17.56 -9.28
C MET A 341 -3.16 18.51 -9.63
N ILE A 342 -2.99 19.83 -9.45
CA ILE A 342 -4.05 20.82 -9.63
C ILE A 342 -3.90 21.46 -11.01
N GLU A 343 -4.90 21.31 -11.89
CA GLU A 343 -4.87 21.81 -13.26
C GLU A 343 -5.40 23.26 -13.36
N GLY A 344 -4.49 24.24 -13.30
CA GLY A 344 -4.85 25.65 -13.50
C GLY A 344 -5.45 26.30 -12.25
N ALA A 345 -4.97 27.49 -11.90
CA ALA A 345 -5.13 28.04 -10.54
C ALA A 345 -6.14 29.19 -10.41
N ASP A 346 -7.03 29.42 -11.39
CA ASP A 346 -7.98 30.54 -11.33
C ASP A 346 -9.31 30.31 -12.09
N PRO A 347 -10.45 30.16 -11.39
CA PRO A 347 -10.54 29.95 -9.94
C PRO A 347 -9.95 28.59 -9.55
N VAL A 348 -9.54 28.44 -8.28
CA VAL A 348 -9.05 27.16 -7.76
C VAL A 348 -10.20 26.16 -7.77
N ASP A 349 -10.01 25.00 -8.40
CA ASP A 349 -10.92 23.87 -8.22
C ASP A 349 -10.72 23.30 -6.82
N LEU A 350 -11.77 23.39 -6.00
CA LEU A 350 -11.72 22.99 -4.59
C LEU A 350 -11.69 21.47 -4.42
N HIS A 351 -12.26 20.72 -5.37
CA HIS A 351 -12.24 19.27 -5.33
C HIS A 351 -10.82 18.77 -5.65
N GLU A 352 -10.22 19.28 -6.74
CA GLU A 352 -8.82 18.97 -7.07
C GLU A 352 -7.86 19.38 -5.95
N LEU A 353 -8.11 20.52 -5.29
CA LEU A 353 -7.31 20.95 -4.15
C LEU A 353 -7.36 19.93 -3.01
N VAL A 354 -8.54 19.50 -2.60
CA VAL A 354 -8.68 18.54 -1.49
C VAL A 354 -8.05 17.19 -1.85
N GLU A 355 -8.29 16.68 -3.06
CA GLU A 355 -7.68 15.43 -3.54
C GLU A 355 -6.14 15.53 -3.54
N ALA A 356 -5.61 16.66 -4.02
CA ALA A 356 -4.18 16.92 -4.02
C ALA A 356 -3.60 17.01 -2.60
N LEU A 357 -4.32 17.61 -1.66
CA LEU A 357 -3.90 17.66 -0.25
C LEU A 357 -3.91 16.28 0.39
N GLU A 358 -4.91 15.45 0.10
CA GLU A 358 -4.99 14.09 0.59
C GLU A 358 -3.83 13.23 0.08
N GLU A 359 -3.62 13.22 -1.24
CA GLU A 359 -2.56 12.44 -1.89
C GLU A 359 -1.16 12.94 -1.49
N ALA A 360 -1.00 14.24 -1.27
CA ALA A 360 0.25 14.80 -0.73
C ALA A 360 0.39 14.64 0.80
N ARG A 361 -0.60 14.05 1.49
CA ARG A 361 -0.63 13.88 2.96
C ARG A 361 -0.54 15.20 3.73
N LEU A 362 -1.17 16.25 3.20
CA LEU A 362 -1.17 17.62 3.70
C LEU A 362 -2.48 18.02 4.40
N GLY A 363 -3.53 17.21 4.29
CA GLY A 363 -4.82 17.48 4.89
C GLY A 363 -5.58 16.24 5.33
N ILE A 364 -6.70 16.50 6.00
CA ILE A 364 -7.78 15.56 6.19
C ILE A 364 -8.71 15.69 4.99
N ALA A 365 -9.10 14.56 4.42
CA ALA A 365 -10.12 14.38 3.41
C ALA A 365 -10.73 13.00 3.64
N ALA A 366 -11.89 12.93 4.29
CA ALA A 366 -12.49 11.67 4.67
C ALA A 366 -14.01 11.74 4.56
N ASP A 367 -14.66 10.65 4.14
CA ASP A 367 -16.13 10.56 4.15
C ASP A 367 -16.69 10.84 5.55
N LEU A 368 -17.91 11.38 5.62
CA LEU A 368 -18.60 11.78 6.85
C LEU A 368 -18.55 10.70 7.95
N LYS A 369 -18.55 9.41 7.58
CA LYS A 369 -18.58 8.27 8.51
C LYS A 369 -17.25 7.51 8.59
N ASP A 370 -16.22 7.93 7.87
CA ASP A 370 -14.94 7.21 7.81
C ASP A 370 -13.97 7.68 8.90
N ASP A 371 -14.25 7.26 10.13
CA ASP A 371 -13.43 7.62 11.28
C ASP A 371 -12.02 7.00 11.27
N ASP A 372 -11.85 5.88 10.57
CA ASP A 372 -10.54 5.26 10.38
C ASP A 372 -9.62 6.14 9.53
N SER A 373 -10.14 6.69 8.43
CA SER A 373 -9.40 7.66 7.60
C SER A 373 -9.08 8.93 8.37
N VAL A 374 -10.04 9.48 9.14
CA VAL A 374 -9.79 10.65 9.99
C VAL A 374 -8.67 10.36 11.00
N ALA A 375 -8.75 9.25 11.75
CA ALA A 375 -7.73 8.88 12.73
C ALA A 375 -6.36 8.70 12.07
N ALA A 376 -6.30 7.98 10.94
CA ALA A 376 -5.08 7.78 10.19
C ALA A 376 -4.46 9.11 9.72
N GLN A 377 -5.26 10.01 9.15
CA GLN A 377 -4.80 11.31 8.65
C GLN A 377 -4.32 12.22 9.79
N ILE A 378 -4.95 12.18 10.96
CA ILE A 378 -4.49 12.87 12.18
C ILE A 378 -3.06 12.45 12.54
N HIS A 379 -2.80 11.13 12.63
CA HIS A 379 -1.47 10.62 12.97
C HIS A 379 -0.44 10.95 11.88
N MET A 380 -0.80 10.82 10.60
CA MET A 380 0.08 11.17 9.48
C MET A 380 0.47 12.66 9.52
N LEU A 381 -0.48 13.55 9.78
CA LEU A 381 -0.21 14.98 9.92
C LEU A 381 0.64 15.28 11.17
N GLY A 382 0.40 14.57 12.28
CA GLY A 382 1.23 14.64 13.48
C GLY A 382 2.70 14.30 13.18
N GLU A 383 2.93 13.16 12.52
CA GLU A 383 4.27 12.71 12.10
C GLU A 383 4.92 13.68 11.11
N ALA A 384 4.18 14.14 10.10
CA ALA A 384 4.65 15.12 9.10
C ALA A 384 5.06 16.45 9.73
N ARG A 385 4.56 16.77 10.93
CA ARG A 385 4.92 17.96 11.71
C ARG A 385 5.90 17.68 12.85
N ALA A 386 6.34 16.43 13.01
CA ALA A 386 7.20 15.98 14.11
C ALA A 386 6.59 16.33 15.49
N LEU A 387 5.28 16.13 15.62
CA LEU A 387 4.56 16.29 16.89
C LEU A 387 4.65 15.00 17.71
N ASP A 388 4.45 15.13 19.02
CA ASP A 388 4.34 13.98 19.93
C ASP A 388 3.14 13.08 19.54
N ASP A 389 3.15 11.83 19.99
CA ASP A 389 2.04 10.90 19.74
C ASP A 389 0.72 11.46 20.32
N PHE A 390 -0.28 11.55 19.45
CA PHE A 390 -1.64 11.93 19.83
C PHE A 390 -2.36 10.72 20.44
N THR A 391 -3.02 10.93 21.58
CA THR A 391 -3.89 9.92 22.18
C THR A 391 -5.31 10.17 21.71
N GLU A 392 -5.85 9.23 20.94
CA GLU A 392 -7.24 9.28 20.49
C GLU A 392 -8.22 9.22 21.68
N PRO A 393 -9.40 9.85 21.59
CA PRO A 393 -10.42 9.72 22.62
C PRO A 393 -10.92 8.26 22.74
N ASP A 394 -11.37 7.86 23.93
CA ASP A 394 -11.87 6.48 24.18
C ASP A 394 -13.23 6.20 23.52
N GLY A 395 -14.00 7.24 23.21
CA GLY A 395 -15.30 7.12 22.55
C GLY A 395 -15.65 8.38 21.76
N PRO A 396 -16.70 8.36 20.92
CA PRO A 396 -17.56 7.24 20.53
C PRO A 396 -16.81 6.11 19.77
N PRO A 397 -17.41 4.93 19.54
CA PRO A 397 -16.68 3.80 18.96
C PRO A 397 -16.46 3.90 17.45
N ALA A 398 -17.38 4.48 16.67
CA ALA A 398 -17.27 4.59 15.21
C ALA A 398 -18.24 5.63 14.62
N GLY A 399 -18.06 5.97 13.34
CA GLY A 399 -18.96 6.81 12.55
C GLY A 399 -18.82 8.31 12.82
N ILE A 400 -19.86 9.07 12.44
CA ILE A 400 -19.84 10.55 12.47
C ILE A 400 -19.42 11.09 13.84
N ASP A 401 -20.00 10.55 14.92
CA ASP A 401 -19.70 11.02 16.28
C ASP A 401 -18.24 10.73 16.68
N ARG A 402 -17.65 9.65 16.16
CA ARG A 402 -16.23 9.34 16.35
C ARG A 402 -15.34 10.27 15.52
N CYS A 403 -15.67 10.55 14.27
CA CYS A 403 -14.97 11.58 13.46
C CYS A 403 -14.96 12.92 14.21
N MET A 404 -16.11 13.37 14.69
CA MET A 404 -16.23 14.62 15.44
C MET A 404 -15.41 14.61 16.73
N ALA A 405 -15.49 13.53 17.52
CA ALA A 405 -14.70 13.41 18.75
C ALA A 405 -13.19 13.45 18.48
N LEU A 406 -12.71 12.78 17.43
CA LEU A 406 -11.32 12.82 16.98
C LEU A 406 -10.91 14.25 16.62
N LEU A 407 -11.67 14.93 15.76
CA LEU A 407 -11.36 16.28 15.29
C LEU A 407 -11.41 17.33 16.40
N CYS A 408 -12.41 17.27 17.29
CA CYS A 408 -12.50 18.14 18.47
C CYS A 408 -11.32 17.93 19.42
N THR A 409 -11.04 16.68 19.79
CA THR A 409 -9.95 16.36 20.73
C THR A 409 -8.61 16.75 20.14
N TRP A 410 -8.40 16.52 18.84
CA TRP A 410 -7.17 16.91 18.17
C TRP A 410 -7.03 18.42 18.03
N ASN A 411 -8.11 19.15 17.75
CA ASN A 411 -8.11 20.62 17.75
C ASN A 411 -7.63 21.17 19.10
N ASP A 412 -8.17 20.65 20.21
CA ASP A 412 -7.80 21.10 21.56
C ASP A 412 -6.34 20.75 21.88
N TRP A 413 -5.92 19.53 21.49
CA TRP A 413 -4.54 19.08 21.65
C TRP A 413 -3.54 19.93 20.83
N LEU A 414 -3.91 20.33 19.61
CA LEU A 414 -3.13 21.25 18.78
C LEU A 414 -3.15 22.67 19.35
N ALA A 415 -4.22 23.09 20.03
CA ALA A 415 -4.37 24.43 20.58
C ALA A 415 -3.27 24.76 21.62
N GLU A 416 -2.86 23.76 22.40
CA GLU A 416 -1.74 23.83 23.36
C GLU A 416 -0.36 23.89 22.68
N ARG A 417 -0.30 23.56 21.39
CA ARG A 417 0.91 23.51 20.56
C ARG A 417 0.97 24.67 19.58
N ALA A 418 2.03 24.73 18.78
CA ALA A 418 2.26 25.78 17.80
C ALA A 418 1.38 25.70 16.54
N TYR A 419 0.37 24.83 16.51
CA TYR A 419 -0.44 24.53 15.33
C TYR A 419 -1.93 24.78 15.56
N ARG A 420 -2.70 24.89 14.48
CA ARG A 420 -4.15 25.03 14.50
C ARG A 420 -4.76 24.14 13.44
N LEU A 421 -5.84 23.45 13.80
CA LEU A 421 -6.71 22.76 12.86
C LEU A 421 -7.56 23.81 12.14
N VAL A 422 -7.57 23.77 10.82
CA VAL A 422 -8.28 24.72 9.96
C VAL A 422 -9.18 23.94 9.00
N PRO A 423 -10.47 23.85 9.28
CA PRO A 423 -11.42 23.19 8.40
C PRO A 423 -11.60 23.91 7.06
N ILE A 424 -11.87 23.14 6.02
CA ILE A 424 -12.29 23.62 4.70
C ILE A 424 -13.75 23.19 4.52
N ASP A 425 -14.68 24.15 4.41
CA ASP A 425 -16.12 23.88 4.33
C ASP A 425 -16.57 23.89 2.87
N LEU A 426 -16.55 22.73 2.23
CA LEU A 426 -17.07 22.56 0.86
C LEU A 426 -18.60 22.41 0.83
N GLY A 427 -19.26 22.27 1.99
CA GLY A 427 -20.69 21.98 2.08
C GLY A 427 -21.08 20.60 1.56
N ASP A 428 -20.13 19.67 1.45
CA ASP A 428 -20.32 18.28 1.05
C ASP A 428 -20.44 17.33 2.26
N ASP A 429 -20.52 16.03 2.00
CA ASP A 429 -20.61 14.97 3.00
C ASP A 429 -19.23 14.39 3.38
N ALA A 430 -18.22 15.25 3.50
CA ALA A 430 -16.88 14.87 3.88
C ALA A 430 -16.22 15.85 4.86
N TRP A 431 -15.25 15.34 5.60
CA TRP A 431 -14.41 16.10 6.51
C TRP A 431 -13.17 16.58 5.75
N HIS A 432 -13.01 17.90 5.66
CA HIS A 432 -11.81 18.51 5.05
C HIS A 432 -11.13 19.45 6.03
N ALA A 433 -9.82 19.29 6.22
CA ALA A 433 -9.05 20.20 7.07
C ALA A 433 -7.56 20.20 6.76
N VAL A 434 -6.87 21.29 7.11
CA VAL A 434 -5.41 21.37 7.13
C VAL A 434 -4.91 21.75 8.51
N VAL A 435 -3.62 21.49 8.77
CA VAL A 435 -2.96 21.90 10.03
C VAL A 435 -1.86 22.91 9.73
N VAL A 436 -2.00 24.10 10.28
CA VAL A 436 -1.12 25.25 9.97
C VAL A 436 -0.52 25.81 11.25
N ARG A 437 0.71 26.34 11.17
CA ARG A 437 1.32 27.03 12.31
C ARG A 437 0.47 28.21 12.74
N ARG A 438 0.36 28.41 14.05
CA ARG A 438 -0.42 29.49 14.67
C ARG A 438 -0.01 30.85 14.12
N GLU A 439 1.28 31.10 13.93
CA GLU A 439 1.81 32.34 13.36
C GLU A 439 1.44 32.59 11.90
N CYS A 440 1.11 31.52 11.14
CA CYS A 440 0.76 31.60 9.72
C CYS A 440 -0.75 31.61 9.47
N LEU A 441 -1.58 31.50 10.51
CA LEU A 441 -3.04 31.35 10.37
C LEU A 441 -3.70 32.55 9.67
N GLU A 442 -3.29 33.77 10.03
CA GLU A 442 -3.85 34.99 9.42
C GLU A 442 -3.44 35.13 7.95
N GLU A 443 -2.21 34.73 7.60
CA GLU A 443 -1.75 34.70 6.22
C GLU A 443 -2.57 33.70 5.38
N LEU A 444 -2.76 32.49 5.91
CA LEU A 444 -3.58 31.45 5.28
C LEU A 444 -5.02 31.95 5.03
N ARG A 445 -5.65 32.58 6.04
CA ARG A 445 -7.01 33.14 5.91
C ARG A 445 -7.13 34.20 4.83
N ASN A 446 -6.15 35.11 4.76
CA ASN A 446 -6.13 36.15 3.74
C ASN A 446 -5.97 35.54 2.33
N LEU A 447 -5.08 34.56 2.17
CA LEU A 447 -4.91 33.84 0.91
C LEU A 447 -6.19 33.09 0.53
N SER A 448 -6.79 32.35 1.46
CA SER A 448 -8.06 31.66 1.26
C SER A 448 -9.16 32.58 0.74
N GLY A 449 -9.32 33.76 1.34
CA GLY A 449 -10.30 34.74 0.88
C GLY A 449 -10.05 35.22 -0.55
N SER A 450 -8.79 35.38 -0.95
CA SER A 450 -8.42 35.76 -2.32
C SER A 450 -8.57 34.62 -3.34
N LEU A 451 -8.40 33.37 -2.90
CA LEU A 451 -8.43 32.18 -3.74
C LEU A 451 -9.82 31.52 -3.80
N GLY A 452 -10.78 32.01 -3.00
CA GLY A 452 -12.11 31.42 -2.89
C GLY A 452 -12.14 30.09 -2.13
N ILE A 453 -11.14 29.80 -1.29
CA ILE A 453 -11.08 28.58 -0.48
C ILE A 453 -11.88 28.81 0.81
N PRO A 454 -13.01 28.12 1.03
CA PRO A 454 -13.91 28.39 2.16
C PRO A 454 -13.35 27.78 3.44
N LEU A 455 -12.70 28.60 4.27
CA LEU A 455 -12.26 28.16 5.61
C LEU A 455 -13.34 28.41 6.66
N ALA A 456 -13.54 27.46 7.55
CA ALA A 456 -14.41 27.60 8.71
C ALA A 456 -13.61 27.61 10.02
N ARG A 457 -14.29 27.86 11.14
CA ARG A 457 -13.72 27.62 12.48
C ARG A 457 -14.06 26.21 12.93
N PRO A 458 -13.17 25.52 13.67
CA PRO A 458 -13.49 24.23 14.28
C PRO A 458 -14.83 24.23 15.05
N ALA A 459 -15.11 25.26 15.86
CA ALA A 459 -16.36 25.36 16.60
C ALA A 459 -17.64 25.51 15.72
N GLU A 460 -17.50 25.91 14.46
CA GLU A 460 -18.62 26.05 13.52
C GLU A 460 -18.99 24.70 12.88
N LEU A 461 -18.05 23.74 12.82
CA LEU A 461 -18.24 22.44 12.15
C LEU A 461 -18.16 21.24 13.09
N TYR A 462 -17.36 21.33 14.15
CA TYR A 462 -17.09 20.27 15.10
C TYR A 462 -17.70 20.66 16.45
N HIS A 463 -18.93 20.23 16.67
CA HIS A 463 -19.62 20.41 17.94
C HIS A 463 -20.33 19.12 18.30
N LEU A 464 -19.99 18.56 19.46
CA LEU A 464 -20.76 17.51 20.11
C LEU A 464 -21.88 18.22 20.89
N GLU A 465 -23.14 17.89 20.60
CA GLU A 465 -24.28 18.36 21.41
C GLU A 465 -24.25 17.82 22.84
#